data_AF-A0A939ZV59-F1
#
_entry.id   AF-A0A939ZV59-F1
#
_cell.length_a   1.000
_cell.length_b   1.000
_cell.length_c   1.000
_cell.angle_alpha   90.00
_cell.angle_beta   90.00
_cell.angle_gamma   90.00
#
_symmetry.space_group_name_H-M   'P 1'
#
loop_
_entity.id
_entity.type
_entity.pdbx_description
1 polymer ?
#
loop_
_entity_poly.entity_id
_entity_poly.type
_entity_poly.pdbx_seq_one_letter_code
_entity_poly.pdbx_strand_id
1 'polypeptide(L)'
;SDFRCGHNLDTGVAELSDYATQNGLELKVLDDVKLFGKRVSSSLIRGAVLDGDFALAKSLLGCPYRLDCSPFEWSASSSDSSLSLIANGRTTQVLPKAGRHPVRVVFADKESSAFLCAEGQFLRLEFPLGQKDFSTIQEIEFL
;
A
#
# COMPACT_ATOMS: atom_id res chain seq x y z
N SER A 1 -13.79 -12.70 16.11
CA SER A 1 -12.44 -13.03 15.65
C SER A 1 -12.49 -14.22 14.70
N ASP A 2 -11.89 -14.09 13.53
CA ASP A 2 -11.76 -15.11 12.47
C ASP A 2 -10.41 -15.86 12.54
N PHE A 3 -9.66 -15.72 13.63
CA PHE A 3 -8.36 -16.35 13.80
C PHE A 3 -8.42 -17.87 13.69
N ARG A 4 -7.50 -18.44 12.90
CA ARG A 4 -7.27 -19.88 12.74
C ARG A 4 -5.78 -20.18 12.59
N CYS A 5 -5.32 -21.29 13.14
CA CYS A 5 -3.98 -21.84 12.99
C CYS A 5 -4.00 -23.38 13.06
N GLY A 6 -2.83 -24.01 13.10
CA GLY A 6 -2.72 -25.47 13.19
C GLY A 6 -2.83 -26.19 11.84
N HIS A 7 -2.89 -27.52 11.90
CA HIS A 7 -2.99 -28.35 10.70
C HIS A 7 -4.38 -28.19 10.09
N ASN A 8 -4.47 -27.87 8.80
CA ASN A 8 -5.75 -27.61 8.12
C ASN A 8 -6.62 -26.52 8.79
N LEU A 9 -6.01 -25.55 9.48
CA LEU A 9 -6.73 -24.46 10.17
C LEU A 9 -7.74 -24.97 11.24
N ASP A 10 -7.43 -26.10 11.87
CA ASP A 10 -8.29 -26.78 12.86
C ASP A 10 -8.37 -26.08 14.22
N THR A 11 -7.45 -25.16 14.51
CA THR A 11 -7.36 -24.49 15.80
C THR A 11 -7.86 -23.06 15.70
N GLY A 12 -8.96 -22.75 16.36
CA GLY A 12 -9.54 -21.42 16.45
C GLY A 12 -9.55 -20.86 17.88
N VAL A 13 -10.34 -19.81 18.08
CA VAL A 13 -10.43 -19.12 19.37
C VAL A 13 -11.03 -20.01 20.46
N ALA A 14 -11.96 -20.90 20.12
CA ALA A 14 -12.57 -21.81 21.09
C ALA A 14 -11.54 -22.80 21.63
N GLU A 15 -10.79 -23.44 20.73
CA GLU A 15 -9.73 -24.40 21.05
C GLU A 15 -8.61 -23.73 21.87
N LEU A 16 -8.24 -22.50 21.51
CA LEU A 16 -7.29 -21.70 22.28
C LEU A 16 -7.81 -21.34 23.68
N SER A 17 -9.10 -21.06 23.82
CA SER A 17 -9.73 -20.73 25.12
C SER A 17 -9.71 -21.92 26.07
N ASP A 18 -10.04 -23.10 25.55
CA ASP A 18 -9.99 -24.35 26.31
C ASP A 18 -8.56 -24.67 26.74
N TYR A 19 -7.61 -24.58 25.80
CA TYR A 19 -6.20 -24.78 26.08
C TYR A 19 -5.67 -23.80 27.13
N ALA A 20 -6.00 -22.51 27.02
CA ALA A 20 -5.56 -21.49 27.94
C ALA A 20 -6.07 -21.75 29.37
N THR A 21 -7.36 -22.11 29.49
CA THR A 21 -7.97 -22.45 30.77
C THR A 21 -7.30 -23.66 31.43
N GLN A 22 -7.03 -24.71 30.66
CA GLN A 22 -6.38 -25.93 31.17
C GLN A 22 -4.94 -25.70 31.66
N ASN A 23 -4.25 -24.72 31.07
CA ASN A 23 -2.84 -24.45 31.34
C ASN A 23 -2.61 -23.20 32.20
N GLY A 24 -3.66 -22.59 32.75
CA GLY A 24 -3.54 -21.38 33.56
C GLY A 24 -3.00 -20.16 32.80
N LEU A 25 -3.25 -20.10 31.49
CA LEU A 25 -2.85 -18.99 30.62
C LEU A 25 -3.99 -17.97 30.50
N GLU A 26 -3.64 -16.70 30.36
CA GLU A 26 -4.59 -15.66 30.01
C GLU A 26 -4.73 -15.56 28.48
N LEU A 27 -5.94 -15.78 27.98
CA LEU A 27 -6.29 -15.52 26.58
C LEU A 27 -7.10 -14.23 26.47
N LYS A 28 -6.60 -13.28 25.68
CA LYS A 28 -7.33 -12.06 25.33
C LYS A 28 -7.67 -12.04 23.85
N VAL A 29 -8.96 -12.12 23.54
CA VAL A 29 -9.47 -12.02 22.17
C VAL A 29 -9.95 -10.59 21.96
N LEU A 30 -9.41 -9.93 20.92
CA LEU A 30 -9.83 -8.58 20.55
C LEU A 30 -11.04 -8.62 19.61
N ASP A 31 -11.92 -7.64 19.78
CA ASP A 31 -13.02 -7.41 18.85
C ASP A 31 -12.51 -6.90 17.50
N ASP A 32 -13.33 -7.08 16.48
CA ASP A 32 -13.05 -6.52 15.15
C ASP A 32 -13.03 -4.99 15.21
N VAL A 33 -11.96 -4.40 14.66
CA VAL A 33 -11.91 -2.95 14.43
C VAL A 33 -12.90 -2.60 13.33
N LYS A 34 -13.76 -1.60 13.58
CA LYS A 34 -14.78 -1.15 12.62
C LYS A 34 -14.60 0.32 12.27
N LEU A 35 -14.74 0.64 10.99
CA LEU A 35 -14.78 2.00 10.46
C LEU A 35 -15.97 2.12 9.49
N PHE A 36 -16.76 3.18 9.63
CA PHE A 36 -18.01 3.36 8.86
C PHE A 36 -18.95 2.13 8.92
N GLY A 37 -19.00 1.45 10.08
CA GLY A 37 -19.80 0.24 10.28
C GLY A 37 -19.26 -1.03 9.62
N LYS A 38 -18.15 -0.95 8.87
CA LYS A 38 -17.51 -2.09 8.22
C LYS A 38 -16.26 -2.54 8.98
N ARG A 39 -15.99 -3.85 8.99
CA ARG A 39 -14.76 -4.42 9.55
C ARG A 39 -13.56 -3.95 8.74
N VAL A 40 -12.56 -3.39 9.43
CA VAL A 40 -11.25 -3.09 8.85
C VAL A 40 -10.52 -4.41 8.62
N SER A 41 -10.09 -4.66 7.39
CA SER A 41 -9.39 -5.90 7.03
C SER A 41 -8.47 -5.67 5.83
N SER A 42 -7.44 -6.50 5.69
CA SER A 42 -6.51 -6.41 4.56
C SER A 42 -7.22 -6.59 3.22
N SER A 43 -8.26 -7.43 3.13
CA SER A 43 -9.04 -7.58 1.90
C SER A 43 -9.76 -6.29 1.51
N LEU A 44 -10.33 -5.58 2.48
CA LEU A 44 -10.97 -4.29 2.23
C LEU A 44 -9.96 -3.22 1.81
N ILE A 45 -8.79 -3.17 2.47
CA ILE A 45 -7.71 -2.24 2.13
C ILE A 45 -7.19 -2.49 0.71
N ARG A 46 -6.91 -3.77 0.36
CA ARG A 46 -6.47 -4.13 -1.00
C ARG A 46 -7.52 -3.75 -2.05
N GLY A 47 -8.80 -3.96 -1.75
CA GLY A 47 -9.91 -3.52 -2.61
C GLY A 47 -9.87 -2.01 -2.86
N ALA A 48 -9.77 -1.22 -1.79
CA ALA A 48 -9.68 0.24 -1.90
C ALA A 48 -8.49 0.70 -2.76
N VAL A 49 -7.30 0.10 -2.57
CA VAL A 49 -6.12 0.40 -3.39
C VAL A 49 -6.35 0.01 -4.84
N LEU A 50 -6.84 -1.19 -5.13
CA LEU A 50 -7.15 -1.64 -6.49
C LEU A 50 -8.15 -0.71 -7.19
N ASP A 51 -9.16 -0.24 -6.48
CA ASP A 51 -10.19 0.66 -7.01
C ASP A 51 -9.67 2.10 -7.20
N GLY A 52 -8.50 2.43 -6.66
CA GLY A 52 -7.92 3.78 -6.65
C GLY A 52 -8.54 4.70 -5.60
N ASP A 53 -9.26 4.16 -4.61
CA ASP A 53 -9.84 4.92 -3.50
C ASP A 53 -8.83 5.08 -2.35
N PHE A 54 -7.85 5.95 -2.58
CA PHE A 54 -6.77 6.21 -1.61
C PHE A 54 -7.25 6.97 -0.37
N ALA A 55 -8.38 7.68 -0.45
CA ALA A 55 -9.02 8.30 0.71
C ALA A 55 -9.58 7.24 1.68
N LEU A 56 -10.26 6.22 1.14
CA LEU A 56 -10.70 5.08 1.93
C LEU A 56 -9.51 4.26 2.44
N ALA A 57 -8.53 3.96 1.59
CA ALA A 57 -7.33 3.23 2.00
C ALA A 57 -6.61 3.93 3.18
N LYS A 58 -6.45 5.25 3.10
CA LYS A 58 -5.85 6.06 4.16
C LYS A 58 -6.65 6.00 5.46
N SER A 59 -7.98 6.07 5.36
CA SER A 59 -8.86 5.99 6.52
C SER A 59 -8.78 4.63 7.21
N LEU A 60 -8.65 3.53 6.44
CA LEU A 60 -8.53 2.18 6.95
C LEU A 60 -7.14 1.87 7.53
N LEU A 61 -6.08 2.42 6.94
CA LEU A 61 -4.70 2.24 7.37
C LEU A 61 -4.30 3.16 8.53
N GLY A 62 -4.96 4.31 8.66
CA GLY A 62 -4.55 5.39 9.57
C GLY A 62 -3.41 6.26 9.03
N CYS A 63 -2.88 5.94 7.85
CA CYS A 63 -1.85 6.69 7.14
C CYS A 63 -2.03 6.57 5.62
N PRO A 64 -1.47 7.49 4.81
CA PRO A 64 -1.47 7.36 3.36
C PRO A 64 -0.87 6.03 2.88
N TYR A 65 -1.38 5.51 1.78
CA TYR A 65 -0.77 4.33 1.16
C TYR A 65 0.56 4.71 0.50
N ARG A 66 1.63 3.97 0.82
CA ARG A 66 2.97 4.23 0.29
C ARG A 66 3.51 3.02 -0.47
N LEU A 67 4.07 3.29 -1.65
CA LEU A 67 4.79 2.33 -2.45
C LEU A 67 6.28 2.41 -2.12
N ASP A 68 6.85 1.27 -1.72
CA ASP A 68 8.29 1.10 -1.58
C ASP A 68 8.93 1.09 -2.97
N CYS A 69 9.86 2.02 -3.18
CA CYS A 69 10.53 2.20 -4.45
C CYS A 69 11.85 1.43 -4.56
N SER A 70 12.31 0.77 -3.50
CA SER A 70 13.54 -0.04 -3.50
C SER A 70 13.57 -1.17 -4.55
N PRO A 71 12.44 -1.81 -4.96
CA PRO A 71 12.45 -2.86 -5.97
C PRO A 71 12.48 -2.35 -7.42
N PHE A 72 12.49 -1.04 -7.64
CA PHE A 72 12.32 -0.44 -8.96
C PHE A 72 13.58 0.27 -9.44
N GLU A 73 13.94 0.02 -10.70
CA GLU A 73 15.00 0.75 -11.39
C GLU A 73 14.38 1.92 -12.15
N TRP A 74 14.65 3.14 -11.68
CA TRP A 74 14.11 4.37 -12.25
C TRP A 74 15.04 4.94 -13.31
N SER A 75 14.46 5.34 -14.44
CA SER A 75 15.15 5.98 -15.56
C SER A 75 14.39 7.21 -16.03
N ALA A 76 15.11 8.27 -16.39
CA ALA A 76 14.50 9.45 -16.96
C ALA A 76 14.12 9.21 -18.42
N SER A 77 12.90 9.62 -18.77
CA SER A 77 12.42 9.70 -20.14
C SER A 77 11.92 11.11 -20.40
N SER A 78 12.65 11.82 -21.25
CA SER A 78 12.30 13.16 -21.71
C SER A 78 11.65 13.10 -23.09
N SER A 79 10.58 13.88 -23.25
CA SER A 79 10.07 14.32 -24.54
C SER A 79 10.18 15.84 -24.63
N ASP A 80 10.01 16.41 -25.83
CA ASP A 80 10.13 17.87 -26.07
C ASP A 80 9.25 18.74 -25.14
N SER A 81 8.24 18.16 -24.48
CA SER A 81 7.29 18.88 -23.63
C SER A 81 7.05 18.28 -22.24
N SER A 82 7.71 17.17 -21.88
CA SER A 82 7.52 16.55 -20.56
C SER A 82 8.74 15.76 -20.09
N LEU A 83 8.99 15.83 -18.79
CA LEU A 83 9.99 15.00 -18.13
C LEU A 83 9.26 13.97 -17.25
N SER A 84 9.51 12.71 -17.54
CA SER A 84 8.91 11.58 -16.81
C SER A 84 10.00 10.66 -16.26
N LEU A 85 9.71 9.99 -15.15
CA LEU A 85 10.54 8.89 -14.66
C LEU A 85 9.78 7.59 -14.89
N ILE A 86 10.45 6.63 -15.50
CA ILE A 86 9.91 5.32 -15.79
C ILE A 86 10.62 4.31 -14.90
N ALA A 87 9.85 3.42 -14.28
CA ALA A 87 10.38 2.32 -13.48
C ALA A 87 9.94 0.98 -14.06
N ASN A 88 10.91 0.06 -14.09
CA ASN A 88 10.68 -1.36 -14.28
C ASN A 88 11.04 -2.08 -12.98
N GLY A 89 10.22 -3.04 -12.58
CA GLY A 89 10.44 -3.79 -11.35
C GLY A 89 9.25 -4.67 -11.01
N ARG A 90 9.40 -5.46 -9.94
CA ARG A 90 8.33 -6.29 -9.42
C ARG A 90 8.16 -5.99 -7.94
N THR A 91 6.93 -5.71 -7.54
CA THR A 91 6.56 -5.54 -6.14
C THR A 91 5.53 -6.57 -5.74
N THR A 92 5.49 -6.91 -4.45
CA THR A 92 4.41 -7.68 -3.83
C THR A 92 3.30 -6.77 -3.29
N GLN A 93 3.54 -5.45 -3.28
CA GLN A 93 2.53 -4.47 -2.90
C GLN A 93 1.43 -4.38 -3.97
N VAL A 94 0.22 -4.06 -3.53
CA VAL A 94 -0.94 -3.92 -4.41
C VAL A 94 -0.84 -2.58 -5.15
N LEU A 95 -0.77 -2.64 -6.48
CA LEU A 95 -0.84 -1.44 -7.31
C LEU A 95 -2.31 -1.12 -7.62
N PRO A 96 -2.67 0.16 -7.75
CA PRO A 96 -4.01 0.54 -8.16
C PRO A 96 -4.30 0.10 -9.60
N LYS A 97 -5.57 0.14 -9.97
CA LYS A 97 -5.97 0.01 -11.37
C LYS A 97 -5.23 1.01 -12.26
N ALA A 98 -5.07 0.61 -13.53
CA ALA A 98 -4.50 1.47 -14.56
C ALA A 98 -5.22 2.82 -14.59
N GLY A 99 -4.42 3.87 -14.59
CA GLY A 99 -4.91 5.24 -14.45
C GLY A 99 -3.84 6.16 -13.90
N ARG A 100 -4.19 7.45 -13.90
CA ARG A 100 -3.33 8.55 -13.48
C ARG A 100 -3.70 8.97 -12.06
N HIS A 101 -2.83 8.70 -11.10
CA HIS A 101 -3.08 8.91 -9.69
C HIS A 101 -2.22 10.06 -9.16
N PRO A 102 -2.79 11.03 -8.42
CA PRO A 102 -1.99 12.07 -7.79
C PRO A 102 -1.16 11.46 -6.67
N VAL A 103 0.13 11.79 -6.66
CA VAL A 103 1.08 11.25 -5.69
C VAL A 103 2.04 12.33 -5.18
N ARG A 104 2.60 12.07 -4.01
CA ARG A 104 3.78 12.75 -3.48
C ARG A 104 4.96 11.80 -3.57
N VAL A 105 5.99 12.21 -4.30
CA VAL A 105 7.23 11.46 -4.46
C VAL A 105 8.19 11.93 -3.38
N VAL A 106 8.66 11.01 -2.56
CA VAL A 106 9.66 11.25 -1.52
C VAL A 106 11.02 10.86 -2.08
N PHE A 107 11.87 11.86 -2.25
CA PHE A 107 13.26 11.70 -2.60
C PHE A 107 14.14 11.73 -1.34
N ALA A 108 15.41 11.34 -1.46
CA ALA A 108 16.36 11.36 -0.35
C ALA A 108 16.55 12.74 0.31
N ASP A 109 16.34 13.83 -0.43
CA ASP A 109 16.62 15.21 -0.01
C ASP A 109 15.38 16.12 -0.03
N LYS A 110 14.28 15.72 -0.68
CA LYS A 110 13.12 16.57 -0.92
C LYS A 110 11.86 15.75 -1.22
N GLU A 111 10.73 16.43 -1.29
CA GLU A 111 9.46 15.86 -1.77
C GLU A 111 8.97 16.65 -2.98
N SER A 112 8.26 15.99 -3.90
CA SER A 112 7.59 16.68 -5.01
C SER A 112 6.23 16.07 -5.31
N SER A 113 5.31 16.90 -5.81
CA SER A 113 4.01 16.43 -6.29
C SER A 113 4.15 15.95 -7.74
N ALA A 114 3.58 14.79 -8.04
CA ALA A 114 3.60 14.17 -9.36
C ALA A 114 2.31 13.42 -9.63
N PHE A 115 2.22 12.84 -10.82
CA PHE A 115 1.20 11.85 -11.15
C PHE A 115 1.86 10.51 -11.45
N LEU A 116 1.36 9.44 -10.83
CA LEU A 116 1.78 8.08 -11.12
C LEU A 116 0.78 7.41 -12.06
N CYS A 117 1.28 6.93 -13.18
CA CYS A 117 0.58 6.02 -14.08
C CYS A 117 1.12 4.61 -13.83
N ALA A 118 0.28 3.71 -13.31
CA ALA A 118 0.63 2.32 -13.05
C ALA A 118 -0.05 1.39 -14.06
N GLU A 119 0.72 0.73 -14.92
CA GLU A 119 0.21 -0.20 -15.94
C GLU A 119 0.87 -1.56 -15.78
N GLY A 120 0.23 -2.46 -15.00
CA GLY A 120 0.81 -3.76 -14.69
C GLY A 120 2.09 -3.63 -13.85
N GLN A 121 3.24 -3.94 -14.46
CA GLN A 121 4.56 -3.80 -13.81
C GLN A 121 5.32 -2.53 -14.23
N PHE A 122 4.71 -1.73 -15.12
CA PHE A 122 5.31 -0.50 -15.61
C PHE A 122 4.79 0.67 -14.77
N LEU A 123 5.72 1.45 -14.21
CA LEU A 123 5.40 2.67 -13.48
C LEU A 123 5.94 3.87 -14.25
N ARG A 124 5.13 4.92 -14.36
CA ARG A 124 5.55 6.21 -14.91
C ARG A 124 5.14 7.34 -13.98
N LEU A 125 6.11 8.11 -13.53
CA LEU A 125 5.90 9.36 -12.83
C LEU A 125 5.97 10.53 -13.81
N GLU A 126 4.94 11.35 -13.80
CA GLU A 126 4.85 12.59 -14.56
C GLU A 126 4.94 13.78 -13.62
N PHE A 127 5.97 14.62 -13.81
CA PHE A 127 6.18 15.81 -13.01
C PHE A 127 5.64 17.06 -13.73
N PRO A 128 5.17 18.08 -12.99
CA PRO A 128 4.87 19.38 -13.56
C PRO A 128 6.08 20.00 -14.28
N LEU A 129 5.81 20.82 -15.31
CA LEU A 129 6.83 21.50 -16.10
C LEU A 129 7.81 22.30 -15.22
N GLY A 130 9.11 22.09 -15.41
CA GLY A 130 10.18 22.84 -14.73
C GLY A 130 11.01 22.05 -13.73
N GLN A 131 10.55 20.88 -13.27
CA GLN A 131 11.39 19.98 -12.47
C GLN A 131 12.41 19.28 -13.38
N LYS A 132 13.70 19.38 -13.06
CA LYS A 132 14.80 18.81 -13.87
C LYS A 132 15.83 18.02 -13.08
N ASP A 133 15.71 18.02 -11.75
CA ASP A 133 16.66 17.38 -10.85
C ASP A 133 15.95 16.31 -10.01
N PHE A 134 16.38 15.06 -10.20
CA PHE A 134 15.86 13.88 -9.53
C PHE A 134 17.00 13.16 -8.85
N SER A 135 16.96 13.18 -7.53
CA SER A 135 17.74 12.31 -6.66
C SER A 135 17.06 10.94 -6.56
N THR A 136 17.61 10.03 -5.74
CA THR A 136 17.04 8.70 -5.52
C THR A 136 15.64 8.80 -4.91
N ILE A 137 14.67 8.15 -5.55
CA ILE A 137 13.31 7.99 -5.02
C ILE A 137 13.33 6.94 -3.91
N GLN A 138 12.76 7.29 -2.76
CA GLN A 138 12.63 6.38 -1.62
C GLN A 138 11.23 5.79 -1.54
N GLU A 139 10.21 6.65 -1.62
CA GLU A 139 8.81 6.25 -1.47
C GLU A 139 7.91 7.06 -2.41
N ILE A 140 6.77 6.49 -2.78
CA ILE A 140 5.69 7.20 -3.45
C ILE A 140 4.43 7.10 -2.58
N GLU A 141 3.94 8.24 -2.11
CA GLU A 141 2.74 8.36 -1.30
C GLU A 141 1.53 8.74 -2.17
N PHE A 142 0.45 7.97 -2.09
CA PHE A 142 -0.80 8.26 -2.80
C PHE A 142 -1.68 9.22 -1.98
N LEU A 143 -2.24 10.22 -2.67
CA LEU A 143 -2.99 11.33 -2.08
C LEU A 143 -4.51 11.07 -1.99
#